data_AF-A0A662Y3H6-F1
#
_entry.id   AF-A0A662Y3H6-F1
#
_cell.length_a   1.000
_cell.length_b   1.000
_cell.length_c   1.000
_cell.angle_alpha   90.00
_cell.angle_beta   90.00
_cell.angle_gamma   90.00
#
_symmetry.space_group_name_H-M   'P 1'
#
loop_
_entity.id
_entity.type
_entity.pdbx_description
1 polymer ?
#
loop_
_entity_poly.entity_id
_entity_poly.type
_entity_poly.pdbx_seq_one_letter_code
_entity_poly.pdbx_strand_id
1 'polypeptide(L)'
;MLQRLRHAVGWGLPAPPPGTRVDFQVCAPLGHGQTLYLVGDLPALGGSVDVIPSIGGAGAEGGLQLVTTPDLYPIWYNLEPVVAPAGAVVRYRYAVCSGSRFLRYE
;
A
#
# COMPACT_ATOMS: atom_id res chain seq x y z
N MET A 1 -36.52 -8.46 -5.19
CA MET A 1 -35.16 -8.96 -4.90
C MET A 1 -34.30 -7.73 -4.58
N LEU A 2 -33.68 -7.73 -3.40
CA LEU A 2 -33.19 -6.59 -2.62
C LEU A 2 -31.94 -5.90 -3.22
N GLN A 3 -31.98 -4.56 -3.36
CA GLN A 3 -31.13 -3.55 -2.68
C GLN A 3 -29.61 -3.57 -3.00
N ARG A 4 -28.88 -2.46 -3.16
CA ARG A 4 -29.14 -1.01 -3.10
C ARG A 4 -27.85 -0.31 -3.56
N LEU A 5 -27.82 0.17 -4.80
CA LEU A 5 -26.82 1.11 -5.28
C LEU A 5 -27.35 2.51 -4.96
N ARG A 6 -26.92 3.11 -3.86
CA ARG A 6 -27.05 4.56 -3.63
C ARG A 6 -25.78 5.02 -2.96
N HIS A 7 -24.91 5.59 -3.79
CA HIS A 7 -23.91 6.57 -3.40
C HIS A 7 -24.45 7.41 -2.24
N ALA A 8 -23.72 7.44 -1.13
CA ALA A 8 -24.00 8.34 -0.03
C ALA A 8 -23.73 9.77 -0.51
N VAL A 9 -24.76 10.40 -1.08
CA VAL A 9 -24.90 11.84 -1.15
C VAL A 9 -25.68 12.24 0.11
N GLY A 10 -25.03 12.86 1.09
CA GLY A 10 -25.70 13.30 2.31
C GLY A 10 -24.79 13.89 3.38
N TRP A 11 -25.08 15.16 3.70
CA TRP A 11 -24.71 15.93 4.89
C TRP A 11 -23.35 16.62 4.85
N GLY A 12 -23.35 17.93 5.14
CA GLY A 12 -22.20 18.84 5.16
C GLY A 12 -21.15 18.48 6.22
N LEU A 13 -20.54 17.31 6.05
CA LEU A 13 -19.27 16.99 6.65
C LEU A 13 -18.27 18.01 6.13
N PRO A 14 -17.40 18.58 7.00
CA PRO A 14 -16.30 19.39 6.53
C PRO A 14 -15.57 18.59 5.44
N ALA A 15 -15.11 19.28 4.39
CA ALA A 15 -14.28 18.66 3.36
C ALA A 15 -13.23 17.80 4.08
N PRO A 16 -13.05 16.52 3.70
CA PRO A 16 -12.10 15.66 4.39
C PRO A 16 -10.78 16.41 4.51
N PRO A 17 -10.12 16.38 5.68
CA PRO A 17 -8.88 17.10 5.89
C PRO A 17 -7.94 16.88 4.70
N PRO A 18 -7.20 17.91 4.25
CA PRO A 18 -6.21 17.74 3.20
C PRO A 18 -5.36 16.53 3.54
N GLY A 19 -5.35 15.53 2.67
CA GLY A 19 -4.57 14.33 2.91
C GLY A 19 -3.08 14.68 3.00
N THR A 20 -2.39 14.06 3.94
CA THR A 20 -0.94 14.18 4.07
C THR A 20 -0.29 13.22 3.07
N ARG A 21 0.62 13.72 2.25
CA ARG A 21 1.44 12.90 1.35
C ARG A 21 2.55 12.26 2.16
N VAL A 22 2.62 10.93 2.11
CA VAL A 22 3.59 10.13 2.85
C VAL A 22 4.42 9.33 1.85
N ASP A 23 5.73 9.51 1.94
CA ASP A 23 6.70 8.69 1.24
C ASP A 23 7.27 7.64 2.21
N PHE A 24 7.34 6.41 1.72
CA PHE A 24 7.88 5.26 2.41
C PHE A 24 9.22 4.91 1.81
N GLN A 25 10.23 4.82 2.68
CA GLN A 25 11.54 4.36 2.31
C GLN A 25 12.05 3.37 3.34
N VAL A 26 12.62 2.26 2.88
CA VAL A 26 13.13 1.20 3.74
C VAL A 26 14.40 0.60 3.18
N CYS A 27 15.34 0.26 4.05
CA CYS A 27 16.56 -0.45 3.69
C CYS A 27 16.33 -1.95 3.90
N ALA A 28 16.34 -2.75 2.82
CA ALA A 28 16.08 -4.18 2.87
C ALA A 28 16.94 -4.94 1.84
N PRO A 29 17.98 -5.70 2.28
CA PRO A 29 18.80 -6.50 1.39
C PRO A 29 18.06 -7.79 0.99
N LEU A 30 17.28 -7.71 -0.09
CA LEU A 30 16.51 -8.85 -0.62
C LEU A 30 17.34 -9.68 -1.61
N GLY A 31 17.01 -10.97 -1.72
CA GLY A 31 17.62 -11.89 -2.67
C GLY A 31 17.13 -11.71 -4.11
N HIS A 32 17.76 -12.40 -5.05
CA HIS A 32 17.39 -12.34 -6.46
C HIS A 32 15.93 -12.74 -6.70
N GLY A 33 15.24 -11.95 -7.52
CA GLY A 33 13.83 -12.17 -7.85
C GLY A 33 12.85 -11.82 -6.72
N GLN A 34 13.35 -11.39 -5.55
CA GLN A 34 12.51 -10.90 -4.47
C GLN A 34 12.15 -9.43 -4.66
N THR A 35 10.93 -9.09 -4.27
CA THR A 35 10.39 -7.73 -4.30
C THR A 35 9.73 -7.40 -2.98
N LEU A 36 9.62 -6.10 -2.68
CA LEU A 36 9.04 -5.61 -1.45
C LEU A 36 7.70 -4.92 -1.72
N TYR A 37 6.71 -5.24 -0.91
CA TYR A 37 5.39 -4.61 -0.90
C TYR A 37 5.10 -4.01 0.47
N LEU A 38 4.28 -2.97 0.47
CA LEU A 38 3.71 -2.35 1.65
C LEU A 38 2.22 -2.68 1.72
N VAL A 39 1.79 -3.34 2.78
CA VAL A 39 0.37 -3.63 3.06
C VAL A 39 -0.07 -2.87 4.30
N GLY A 40 -1.34 -2.48 4.39
CA GLY A 40 -1.79 -1.66 5.51
C GLY A 40 -3.26 -1.31 5.50
N ASP A 41 -3.70 -0.65 6.57
CA ASP A 41 -5.09 -0.25 6.79
C ASP A 41 -5.59 0.86 5.85
N LEU A 42 -4.70 1.52 5.12
CA LEU A 42 -5.07 2.45 4.06
C LEU A 42 -5.58 1.70 2.82
N PRO A 43 -6.62 2.21 2.13
CA PRO A 43 -7.08 1.63 0.87
C PRO A 43 -5.98 1.51 -0.20
N ALA A 44 -5.07 2.49 -0.26
CA ALA A 44 -3.92 2.47 -1.16
C ALA A 44 -2.89 1.38 -0.82
N LEU A 45 -2.96 0.80 0.38
CA LEU A 45 -2.10 -0.28 0.87
C LEU A 45 -2.85 -1.61 0.99
N GLY A 46 -4.02 -1.75 0.36
CA GLY A 46 -4.83 -2.97 0.39
C GLY A 46 -5.89 -3.03 1.51
N GLY A 47 -5.96 -2.02 2.39
CA GLY A 47 -7.03 -1.86 3.38
C GLY A 47 -6.97 -2.79 4.60
N SER A 48 -5.96 -3.67 4.70
CA SER A 48 -5.66 -4.44 5.90
C SER A 48 -4.18 -4.85 5.93
N VAL A 49 -3.64 -4.96 7.15
CA VAL A 49 -2.26 -5.41 7.40
C VAL A 49 -2.04 -6.90 7.12
N ASP A 50 -3.12 -7.69 7.08
CA ASP A 50 -3.09 -9.14 6.85
C ASP A 50 -3.39 -9.52 5.40
N VAL A 51 -3.47 -8.52 4.50
CA VAL A 51 -3.68 -8.77 3.07
C VAL A 51 -2.44 -9.43 2.48
N ILE A 52 -2.66 -10.46 1.68
CA ILE A 52 -1.62 -11.09 0.86
C ILE A 52 -1.51 -10.29 -0.44
N PRO A 53 -0.33 -9.74 -0.79
CA PRO A 53 -0.16 -8.99 -2.03
C PRO A 53 -0.54 -9.81 -3.25
N SER A 54 -1.44 -9.25 -4.06
CA SER A 54 -1.85 -9.85 -5.33
C SER A 54 -0.86 -9.43 -6.42
N ILE A 55 0.07 -10.33 -6.74
CA ILE A 55 1.18 -10.00 -7.63
C ILE A 55 0.80 -10.32 -9.06
N GLY A 56 0.45 -9.27 -9.81
CA GLY A 56 0.02 -9.36 -11.20
C GLY A 56 -1.16 -8.46 -11.57
N GLY A 57 -1.79 -7.82 -10.59
CA GLY A 57 -2.81 -6.78 -10.82
C GLY A 57 -2.17 -5.40 -10.97
N ALA A 58 -2.62 -4.62 -11.95
CA ALA A 58 -2.17 -3.23 -12.17
C ALA A 58 -2.76 -2.22 -11.17
N GLY A 59 -3.17 -2.67 -9.98
CA GLY A 59 -3.90 -1.84 -9.01
C GLY A 59 -3.57 -2.21 -7.56
N ALA A 60 -3.91 -1.29 -6.65
CA ALA A 60 -3.71 -1.38 -5.19
C ALA A 60 -4.44 -2.54 -4.49
N GLU A 61 -5.03 -3.46 -5.25
CA GLU A 61 -5.74 -4.65 -4.75
C GLU A 61 -4.73 -5.68 -4.24
N GLY A 62 -4.16 -5.41 -3.06
CA GLY A 62 -3.20 -6.30 -2.41
C GLY A 62 -2.06 -5.60 -1.68
N GLY A 63 -1.87 -4.30 -1.89
CA GLY A 63 -0.73 -3.56 -1.34
C GLY A 63 -0.01 -2.74 -2.40
N LEU A 64 0.92 -1.92 -1.92
CA LEU A 64 1.74 -1.02 -2.74
C LEU A 64 3.09 -1.66 -3.01
N GLN A 65 3.44 -1.87 -4.28
CA GLN A 65 4.77 -2.33 -4.64
C GLN A 65 5.81 -1.22 -4.42
N LEU A 66 6.89 -1.55 -3.73
CA LEU A 66 8.07 -0.70 -3.63
C LEU A 66 9.06 -1.06 -4.74
N VAL A 67 9.80 -0.05 -5.18
CA VAL A 67 10.81 -0.17 -6.22
C VAL A 67 12.19 0.17 -5.66
N THR A 68 13.22 -0.25 -6.39
CA THR A 68 14.61 0.11 -6.13
C THR A 68 15.34 0.25 -7.47
N THR A 69 16.50 0.89 -7.46
CA THR A 69 17.40 0.96 -8.62
C THR A 69 18.76 0.35 -8.25
N PRO A 70 19.56 -0.10 -9.23
CA PRO A 70 20.90 -0.62 -8.94
C PRO A 70 21.77 0.34 -8.11
N ASP A 71 21.67 1.65 -8.36
CA ASP A 71 22.43 2.68 -7.64
C ASP A 71 21.94 2.94 -6.21
N LEU A 72 20.66 2.65 -5.93
CA LEU A 72 20.04 2.90 -4.63
C LEU A 72 19.90 1.63 -3.77
N TYR A 73 20.05 0.43 -4.35
CA TYR A 73 19.97 -0.81 -3.59
C TYR A 73 20.96 -0.78 -2.41
N PRO A 74 20.54 -1.16 -1.17
CA PRO A 74 19.31 -1.88 -0.80
C PRO A 74 18.12 -1.01 -0.36
N ILE A 75 18.03 0.24 -0.80
CA ILE A 75 16.92 1.14 -0.48
C ILE A 75 15.72 0.89 -1.41
N TRP A 76 14.54 0.70 -0.81
CA TRP A 76 13.25 0.52 -1.49
C TRP A 76 12.33 1.69 -1.17
N TYR A 77 11.59 2.16 -2.17
CA TYR A 77 10.71 3.33 -2.04
C TYR A 77 9.46 3.23 -2.92
N ASN A 78 8.42 3.98 -2.58
CA ASN A 78 7.23 4.15 -3.42
C ASN A 78 7.47 5.22 -4.49
N LEU A 79 6.97 4.99 -5.71
CA LEU A 79 7.08 5.98 -6.80
C LEU A 79 6.15 7.18 -6.62
N GLU A 80 4.93 6.92 -6.14
CA GLU A 80 3.92 7.94 -5.90
C GLU A 80 3.63 8.06 -4.41
N PRO A 81 3.66 9.27 -3.82
CA PRO A 81 3.33 9.48 -2.42
C PRO A 81 1.94 8.97 -2.08
N VAL A 82 1.82 8.22 -0.98
CA VAL A 82 0.53 7.73 -0.49
C VAL A 82 -0.17 8.83 0.28
N VAL A 83 -1.45 9.04 -0.02
CA VAL A 83 -2.25 10.03 0.70
C VAL A 83 -2.90 9.39 1.93
N ALA A 84 -2.48 9.83 3.11
CA ALA A 84 -3.04 9.42 4.39
C ALA A 84 -3.94 10.54 4.96
N PRO A 85 -5.05 10.22 5.65
CA PRO A 85 -5.83 11.23 6.37
C PRO A 85 -4.97 11.92 7.43
N ALA A 86 -5.00 13.25 7.47
CA ALA A 86 -4.21 14.02 8.44
C ALA A 86 -4.61 13.65 9.88
N GLY A 87 -3.62 13.38 10.73
CA GLY A 87 -3.82 12.97 12.12
C GLY A 87 -4.27 11.52 12.33
N ALA A 88 -4.41 10.73 11.27
CA ALA A 88 -4.69 9.29 11.40
C ALA A 88 -3.42 8.49 11.73
N VAL A 89 -3.59 7.43 12.50
CA VAL A 89 -2.56 6.41 12.69
C VAL A 89 -2.67 5.40 11.56
N VAL A 90 -1.62 5.29 10.76
CA VAL A 90 -1.51 4.31 9.66
C VAL A 90 -0.79 3.07 10.17
N ARG A 91 -1.44 1.91 10.08
CA ARG A 91 -0.79 0.62 10.35
C ARG A 91 -0.41 -0.02 9.04
N TYR A 92 0.85 -0.40 8.93
CA TYR A 92 1.38 -1.05 7.75
C TYR A 92 2.37 -2.14 8.12
N ARG A 93 2.66 -3.00 7.15
CA ARG A 93 3.65 -4.06 7.24
C ARG A 93 4.34 -4.24 5.90
N TYR A 94 5.59 -4.70 5.94
CA TYR A 94 6.30 -5.07 4.72
C TYR A 94 6.01 -6.53 4.38
N ALA A 95 5.76 -6.79 3.11
CA ALA A 95 5.58 -8.13 2.56
C ALA A 95 6.68 -8.41 1.54
N VAL A 96 7.43 -9.48 1.74
CA VAL A 96 8.42 -9.96 0.79
C VAL A 96 7.77 -10.96 -0.14
N CYS A 97 7.95 -10.72 -1.42
CA CYS A 97 7.42 -11.53 -2.49
C CYS A 97 8.55 -12.02 -3.39
N SER A 98 8.29 -13.06 -4.19
CA SER A 98 9.22 -13.54 -5.22
C SER A 98 8.46 -13.98 -6.44
N GLY A 99 8.76 -13.36 -7.59
CA GLY A 99 7.91 -13.51 -8.78
C GLY A 99 6.46 -13.15 -8.45
N SER A 100 5.52 -14.04 -8.73
CA SER A 100 4.08 -13.85 -8.44
C SER A 100 3.61 -14.43 -7.10
N ARG A 101 4.53 -14.76 -6.17
CA ARG A 101 4.20 -15.41 -4.90
C ARG A 101 4.61 -14.58 -3.70
N PHE A 102 3.69 -14.43 -2.74
CA PHE A 102 3.99 -13.98 -1.39
C PHE A 102 4.90 -15.00 -0.68
N LEU A 103 5.92 -14.52 0.03
CA LEU A 103 6.83 -15.36 0.81
C LEU A 103 6.59 -15.22 2.30
N ARG A 104 6.67 -13.99 2.81
CA ARG A 104 6.58 -13.69 4.25
C ARG A 104 6.30 -12.22 4.49
N TYR A 105 5.84 -11.92 5.68
CA TYR A 105 5.85 -10.55 6.20
C TYR A 105 7.10 -10.29 7.03
N GLU A 106 7.52 -9.02 7.09
CA GLU A 106 8.47 -8.48 8.07
C GLU A 106 7.67 -7.64 9.08
#